data_AF-A0A7V0JKE8-F1
#
_entry.id   AF-A0A7V0JKE8-F1
#
_cell.length_a   1.000
_cell.length_b   1.000
_cell.length_c   1.000
_cell.angle_alpha   90.00
_cell.angle_beta   90.00
_cell.angle_gamma   90.00
#
_symmetry.space_group_name_H-M   'P 1'
#
loop_
_entity.id
_entity.type
_entity.pdbx_description
1 polymer ?
#
loop_
_entity_poly.entity_id
_entity_poly.type
_entity_poly.pdbx_seq_one_letter_code
_entity_poly.pdbx_strand_id
1 'polypeptide(L)'
;MKDRNTGSWWPMYHGTDSKIKVHGLYCTIALLIRALMFRRIRKAGLHLSMKRVLSELDAIREVVNIYPRKRLQKTERKEAVLTKISEVQQQLMSILMLKKEEDGILG
;
A
#
# COMPACT_ATOMS: atom_id res chain seq x y z
N MET A 1 11.16 -11.60 -37.76
CA MET A 1 10.15 -12.04 -38.74
C MET A 1 9.07 -10.96 -38.80
N LYS A 2 8.94 -10.25 -39.94
CA LYS A 2 7.92 -9.21 -40.16
C LYS A 2 7.16 -9.59 -41.42
N ASP A 3 6.05 -10.28 -41.25
CA ASP A 3 5.14 -10.69 -42.32
C ASP A 3 4.13 -9.55 -42.57
N ARG A 4 3.88 -9.24 -43.84
CA ARG A 4 2.96 -8.18 -44.30
C ARG A 4 1.53 -8.68 -44.50
N ASN A 5 1.28 -9.99 -44.43
CA ASN A 5 0.00 -10.58 -44.79
C ASN A 5 -0.99 -10.70 -43.62
N THR A 6 -0.47 -10.80 -42.40
CA THR A 6 -1.27 -10.77 -41.17
C THR A 6 -1.06 -9.42 -40.52
N GLY A 7 -2.14 -8.62 -40.40
CA GLY A 7 -2.16 -7.29 -39.75
C GLY A 7 -1.68 -7.34 -38.30
N SER A 8 -0.36 -7.46 -38.13
CA SER A 8 0.32 -7.51 -36.86
C SER A 8 0.45 -6.09 -36.35
N TRP A 9 -0.56 -5.67 -35.60
CA TRP A 9 -0.46 -4.54 -34.68
C TRP A 9 0.52 -4.92 -33.56
N TRP A 10 1.81 -4.81 -33.86
CA TRP A 10 2.90 -5.00 -32.92
C TRP A 10 3.61 -3.65 -32.72
N PRO A 11 3.81 -3.17 -31.47
CA PRO A 11 4.14 -1.78 -31.21
C PRO A 11 5.61 -1.44 -31.49
N MET A 12 5.84 -0.13 -31.59
CA MET A 12 6.95 0.50 -32.30
C MET A 12 8.21 0.78 -31.48
N TYR A 13 8.43 0.21 -30.29
CA TYR A 13 9.69 0.37 -29.53
C TYR A 13 9.97 -0.80 -28.55
N HIS A 14 10.81 -1.75 -28.97
CA HIS A 14 11.23 -2.93 -28.19
C HIS A 14 11.80 -2.62 -26.79
N GLY A 15 12.31 -1.41 -26.53
CA GLY A 15 12.82 -0.99 -25.22
C GLY A 15 11.75 -0.69 -24.16
N THR A 16 10.47 -0.64 -24.55
CA THR A 16 9.33 -0.41 -23.62
C THR A 16 8.60 -1.69 -23.23
N ASP A 17 8.81 -2.81 -23.94
CA ASP A 17 8.15 -4.09 -23.67
C ASP A 17 8.42 -4.60 -22.24
N SER A 18 9.64 -4.42 -21.74
CA SER A 18 9.98 -4.77 -20.35
C SER A 18 9.20 -3.91 -19.34
N LYS A 19 9.03 -2.61 -19.62
CA LYS A 19 8.28 -1.69 -18.76
C LYS A 19 6.78 -1.99 -18.79
N ILE A 20 6.22 -2.35 -19.95
CA ILE A 20 4.82 -2.75 -20.09
C ILE A 20 4.54 -4.05 -19.34
N LYS A 21 5.45 -5.05 -19.41
CA LYS A 21 5.31 -6.31 -18.68
C LYS A 21 5.36 -6.09 -17.16
N VAL A 22 6.32 -5.31 -16.68
CA VAL A 22 6.40 -4.92 -15.25
C VAL A 22 5.13 -4.16 -14.85
N HIS A 23 4.62 -3.29 -15.72
CA HIS A 23 3.38 -2.56 -15.49
C HIS A 23 2.17 -3.47 -15.30
N GLY A 24 1.94 -4.38 -16.25
CA GLY A 24 0.88 -5.36 -16.16
C GLY A 24 0.97 -6.22 -14.91
N LEU A 25 2.19 -6.63 -14.53
CA LEU A 25 2.42 -7.40 -13.30
C LEU A 25 2.00 -6.61 -12.05
N TYR A 26 2.51 -5.39 -11.85
CA TYR A 26 2.17 -4.63 -10.63
C TYR A 26 0.67 -4.28 -10.58
N CYS A 27 0.05 -3.97 -11.72
CA CYS A 27 -1.39 -3.72 -11.79
C CYS A 27 -2.19 -4.96 -11.38
N THR A 28 -1.77 -6.14 -11.85
CA THR A 28 -2.42 -7.41 -11.49
C THR A 28 -2.29 -7.70 -10.01
N ILE A 29 -1.09 -7.53 -9.44
CA ILE A 29 -0.85 -7.71 -8.00
C ILE A 29 -1.71 -6.72 -7.18
N ALA A 30 -1.74 -5.44 -7.56
CA ALA A 30 -2.56 -4.43 -6.88
C ALA A 30 -4.05 -4.76 -6.91
N LEU A 31 -4.57 -5.24 -8.05
CA LEU A 31 -5.95 -5.70 -8.17
C LEU A 31 -6.25 -6.92 -7.29
N LEU A 32 -5.35 -7.90 -7.24
CA LEU A 32 -5.48 -9.08 -6.39
C LEU A 32 -5.50 -8.71 -4.90
N ILE A 33 -4.57 -7.86 -4.46
CA ILE A 33 -4.53 -7.35 -3.08
C ILE A 33 -5.85 -6.64 -2.74
N ARG A 34 -6.30 -5.74 -3.62
CA ARG A 34 -7.55 -5.00 -3.45
C ARG A 34 -8.76 -5.93 -3.33
N ALA A 35 -8.84 -6.96 -4.17
CA ALA A 35 -9.93 -7.95 -4.13
C ALA A 35 -9.91 -8.79 -2.84
N LEU A 36 -8.74 -9.26 -2.40
CA LEU A 36 -8.58 -10.03 -1.18
C LEU A 36 -8.92 -9.21 0.08
N MET A 37 -8.39 -7.98 0.15
CA MET A 37 -8.68 -7.02 1.22
C MET A 37 -10.20 -6.78 1.33
N PHE A 38 -10.84 -6.45 0.21
CA PHE A 38 -12.27 -6.17 0.20
C PHE A 38 -13.13 -7.38 0.53
N ARG A 39 -12.73 -8.57 0.08
CA ARG A 39 -13.38 -9.84 0.47
C ARG A 39 -13.32 -10.06 1.99
N ARG A 40 -12.18 -9.78 2.64
CA ARG A 40 -12.06 -9.89 4.11
C ARG A 40 -12.97 -8.89 4.83
N ILE A 41 -12.98 -7.64 4.40
CA ILE A 41 -13.84 -6.57 4.95
C ILE A 41 -15.33 -6.95 4.86
N ARG A 42 -15.77 -7.42 3.69
CA ARG A 42 -17.16 -7.84 3.49
C ARG A 42 -17.53 -9.08 4.31
N LYS A 43 -16.61 -10.03 4.47
CA LYS A 43 -16.82 -11.21 5.33
C LYS A 43 -16.94 -10.85 6.82
N ALA A 44 -16.30 -9.77 7.26
CA ALA A 44 -16.41 -9.26 8.62
C ALA A 44 -17.68 -8.43 8.87
N GLY A 45 -18.58 -8.31 7.89
CA GLY A 45 -19.84 -7.57 8.03
C GLY A 45 -19.72 -6.05 7.81
N LEU A 46 -18.53 -5.55 7.46
CA LEU A 46 -18.34 -4.12 7.18
C LEU A 46 -18.68 -3.80 5.72
N HIS A 47 -19.83 -3.18 5.50
CA HIS A 47 -20.35 -2.86 4.17
C HIS A 47 -19.94 -1.46 3.71
N LEU A 48 -18.69 -1.33 3.23
CA LEU A 48 -18.18 -0.08 2.67
C LEU A 48 -17.97 -0.21 1.15
N SER A 49 -17.99 0.94 0.46
CA SER A 49 -17.52 0.98 -0.93
C SER A 49 -16.00 0.85 -0.95
N MET A 50 -15.48 0.23 -2.01
CA MET A 50 -14.03 0.07 -2.17
C MET A 50 -13.29 1.42 -2.18
N LYS A 51 -13.89 2.46 -2.77
CA LYS A 51 -13.34 3.82 -2.74
C LYS A 51 -13.22 4.33 -1.30
N ARG A 52 -14.25 4.11 -0.47
CA ARG A 52 -14.24 4.52 0.93
C ARG A 52 -13.18 3.77 1.73
N VAL A 53 -13.07 2.46 1.54
CA VAL A 53 -12.03 1.64 2.22
C VAL A 53 -10.64 2.22 1.94
N LEU A 54 -10.32 2.48 0.67
CA LEU A 54 -9.01 3.03 0.31
C LEU A 54 -8.78 4.43 0.89
N SER A 55 -9.80 5.30 0.87
CA SER A 55 -9.67 6.64 1.47
C SER A 55 -9.50 6.61 2.99
N GLU A 56 -10.14 5.66 3.67
CA GLU A 56 -9.98 5.51 5.13
C GLU A 56 -8.58 5.02 5.48
N LEU A 57 -8.05 4.06 4.72
CA LEU A 57 -6.68 3.56 4.92
C LEU A 57 -5.63 4.64 4.61
N ASP A 58 -5.80 5.42 3.53
CA ASP A 58 -4.90 6.51 3.15
C ASP A 58 -4.89 7.69 4.15
N ALA A 59 -6.00 7.86 4.88
CA ALA A 59 -6.12 8.87 5.92
C ALA A 59 -5.40 8.51 7.23
N ILE A 60 -5.01 7.25 7.44
CA ILE A 60 -4.23 6.81 8.60
C ILE A 60 -2.82 7.34 8.45
N ARG A 61 -2.34 8.09 9.45
CA ARG A 61 -0.99 8.66 9.45
C ARG A 61 -0.21 8.20 10.66
N GLU A 62 1.06 7.87 10.44
CA GLU A 62 2.03 7.66 11.50
C GLU A 62 2.93 8.90 11.58
N VAL A 63 3.17 9.38 12.80
CA VAL A 63 4.03 10.52 13.09
C VAL A 63 5.23 10.01 13.88
N VAL A 64 6.44 10.36 13.43
CA VAL A 64 7.68 10.03 14.13
C VAL A 64 8.12 11.24 14.95
N ASN A 65 8.00 11.14 16.28
CA ASN A 65 8.50 12.12 17.21
C ASN A 65 10.00 11.90 17.42
N ILE A 66 10.81 12.92 17.12
CA ILE A 66 12.26 12.89 17.31
C ILE A 66 12.57 13.76 18.52
N TYR A 67 13.07 13.14 19.59
CA TYR A 67 13.45 13.84 20.81
C TYR A 67 14.92 14.21 20.78
N PRO A 68 15.28 15.42 21.25
CA PRO A 68 16.66 15.88 21.24
C PRO A 68 17.54 14.97 22.11
N ARG A 69 18.76 14.74 21.62
CA ARG A 69 19.76 13.92 22.27
C ARG A 69 20.11 14.48 23.65
N LYS A 70 20.02 13.65 24.70
CA LYS A 70 20.58 13.99 26.02
C LYS A 70 22.10 13.79 26.02
N ARG A 71 22.83 14.55 26.85
CA ARG A 71 24.31 14.61 26.94
C ARG A 71 25.04 13.26 27.02
N LEU A 72 24.37 12.17 27.42
CA LEU A 72 24.91 10.81 27.57
C LEU A 72 24.35 9.77 26.57
N GLN A 73 23.36 10.12 25.75
CA GLN A 73 22.79 9.20 24.76
C GLN A 73 23.67 9.15 23.51
N LYS A 74 23.77 7.99 22.83
CA LYS A 74 24.49 7.86 21.54
C LYS A 74 23.61 8.22 20.34
N THR A 75 22.32 7.95 20.43
CA THR A 75 21.32 8.17 19.36
C THR A 75 20.16 9.01 19.88
N GLU A 76 19.47 9.68 18.96
CA GLU A 76 18.22 10.38 19.26
C GLU A 76 17.11 9.36 19.54
N ARG A 77 16.27 9.64 20.54
CA ARG A 77 15.09 8.82 20.77
C ARG A 77 14.05 9.18 19.72
N LYS A 78 13.66 8.21 18.90
CA LYS A 78 12.55 8.32 17.96
C LYS A 78 11.37 7.50 18.49
N GLU A 79 10.16 8.03 18.37
CA GLU A 79 8.93 7.35 18.77
C GLU A 79 7.89 7.53 17.67
N ALA A 80 7.49 6.44 17.02
CA ALA A 80 6.43 6.44 16.03
C ALA A 80 5.07 6.31 16.73
N VAL A 81 4.09 7.15 16.39
CA VAL A 81 2.75 7.15 16.97
C VAL A 81 1.72 7.39 15.87
N LEU A 82 0.64 6.60 15.85
CA LEU A 82 -0.47 6.84 14.93
C LEU A 82 -1.26 8.09 15.35
N THR A 83 -1.72 8.86 14.38
CA THR A 83 -2.67 9.96 14.63
C THR A 83 -4.01 9.41 15.12
N LYS A 84 -4.88 10.30 15.60
CA LYS A 84 -6.24 9.91 16.02
C LYS A 84 -6.97 9.26 14.85
N ILE A 85 -7.28 7.98 14.99
CA ILE A 85 -8.02 7.19 14.01
C ILE A 85 -9.51 7.13 14.33
N SER A 86 -10.35 7.05 13.29
CA SER A 86 -11.81 6.87 13.41
C SER A 86 -12.17 5.43 13.80
N GLU A 87 -13.40 5.20 14.26
CA GLU A 87 -13.89 3.85 14.57
C GLU A 87 -13.85 2.93 13.34
N VAL A 88 -14.19 3.46 12.16
CA VAL A 88 -14.10 2.74 10.89
C VAL A 88 -12.65 2.35 10.58
N GLN A 89 -11.69 3.25 10.80
CA GLN A 89 -10.26 2.95 10.60
C GLN A 89 -9.76 1.91 11.58
N GLN A 90 -10.20 1.94 12.84
CA GLN A 90 -9.87 0.92 13.84
C GLN A 90 -10.38 -0.46 13.41
N GLN A 91 -11.64 -0.54 12.97
CA GLN A 91 -12.23 -1.78 12.46
C GLN A 91 -11.49 -2.27 11.21
N LEU A 92 -11.13 -1.38 10.28
CA LEU A 92 -10.36 -1.75 9.09
C LEU A 92 -8.98 -2.31 9.45
N MET A 93 -8.26 -1.66 10.37
CA MET A 93 -6.96 -2.12 10.87
C MET A 93 -7.07 -3.51 11.52
N SER A 94 -8.11 -3.74 12.35
CA SER A 94 -8.31 -5.02 13.01
C SER A 94 -8.67 -6.14 12.03
N ILE A 95 -9.60 -5.90 11.10
CA ILE A 95 -10.01 -6.89 10.09
C ILE A 95 -8.86 -7.26 9.16
N LEU A 96 -8.04 -6.28 8.77
CA LEU A 96 -6.91 -6.47 7.88
C LEU A 96 -5.64 -6.93 8.60
N MET A 97 -5.68 -7.06 9.94
CA MET A 97 -4.56 -7.45 10.77
C MET A 97 -3.33 -6.53 10.60
N LEU A 98 -3.59 -5.24 10.36
CA LEU A 98 -2.55 -4.23 10.25
C LEU A 98 -2.08 -3.90 11.67
N LYS A 99 -0.85 -4.29 12.00
CA LYS A 99 -0.21 -3.94 13.26
C LYS A 99 0.66 -2.72 13.06
N LYS A 100 0.83 -1.95 14.13
CA LYS A 100 1.96 -1.02 14.24
C LYS A 100 3.23 -1.87 14.26
N GLU A 101 4.14 -1.65 13.31
CA GLU A 101 5.46 -2.26 13.40
C GLU A 101 6.17 -1.64 14.60
N GLU A 102 6.57 -2.48 15.56
CA GLU A 102 7.47 -2.06 16.66
C GLU A 102 8.91 -1.93 16.15
N ASP A 103 9.23 -2.59 15.04
CA ASP A 103 10.54 -2.64 14.43
C ASP A 103 10.55 -1.91 13.09
N GLY A 104 11.10 -0.71 13.07
CA GLY A 104 11.20 0.07 11.85
C GLY A 104 11.53 1.53 12.08
N ILE A 105 12.53 1.78 12.91
CA ILE A 105 13.31 3.01 12.84
C ILE A 105 13.75 3.13 11.37
N LEU A 106 13.01 3.88 10.55
CA LEU A 106 13.42 4.20 9.19
C LEU A 106 14.71 5.01 9.29
N GLY A 107 15.85 4.31 9.27
CA GLY A 107 17.20 4.88 9.31
C GLY A 107 17.60 5.45 10.66
#